data_AF-A0A348YCK3-F1
#
_entry.id   AF-A0A348YCK3-F1
#
_cell.length_a   1.000
_cell.length_b   1.000
_cell.length_c   1.000
_cell.angle_alpha   90.00
_cell.angle_beta   90.00
_cell.angle_gamma   90.00
#
_symmetry.space_group_name_H-M   'P 1'
#
loop_
_entity.id
_entity.type
_entity.pdbx_description
1 polymer ?
#
loop_
_entity_poly.entity_id
_entity_poly.type
_entity_poly.pdbx_seq_one_letter_code
_entity_poly.pdbx_strand_id
1 'polypeptide(L)' 'MITIEQLISQIEQRQPVLNKAELSPEQRRLSLEGIGNLTTANCRQLSFLSNSHYLSSLANTHAGAVLITEEHHNEAPNDT' A
#
# COMPACT_ATOMS: atom_id res chain seq x y z
N MET A 1 8.99 -4.36 12.43
CA MET A 1 7.59 -3.93 12.43
C MET A 1 7.55 -2.41 12.34
N ILE A 2 6.77 -1.85 11.41
CA ILE A 2 6.67 -0.40 11.14
C ILE A 2 5.21 -0.03 10.90
N THR A 3 4.75 1.14 11.35
CA THR A 3 3.38 1.59 11.04
C THR A 3 3.30 2.22 9.65
N ILE A 4 2.10 2.31 9.06
CA ILE A 4 1.90 3.05 7.81
C ILE A 4 2.35 4.52 7.95
N GLU A 5 2.08 5.17 9.08
CA GLU A 5 2.54 6.54 9.33
C GLU A 5 4.08 6.68 9.31
N GLN A 6 4.78 5.74 9.94
CA GLN A 6 6.25 5.71 9.91
C GLN A 6 6.79 5.41 8.51
N LEU A 7 6.13 4.50 7.78
CA LEU A 7 6.48 4.18 6.39
C LEU A 7 6.35 5.41 5.49
N ILE A 8 5.22 6.12 5.55
CA ILE A 8 4.99 7.36 4.80
C ILE A 8 6.10 8.37 5.13
N SER A 9 6.39 8.57 6.41
CA SER A 9 7.45 9.50 6.84
C SER A 9 8.83 9.19 6.25
N GLN A 10 9.16 7.92 5.99
CA GLN A 10 10.40 7.52 5.31
C GLN A 10 10.34 7.71 3.80
N ILE A 11 9.20 7.40 3.16
CA ILE A 11 9.01 7.59 1.72
C ILE A 11 9.09 9.09 1.37
N GLU A 12 8.48 9.95 2.18
CA GLU A 12 8.44 11.41 1.99
C GLU A 12 9.81 12.10 2.08
N GLN A 13 10.84 11.42 2.59
CA GLN A 13 12.22 11.92 2.52
C GLN A 13 12.76 11.91 1.09
N ARG A 14 12.15 11.15 0.18
CA ARG A 14 12.63 10.92 -1.19
C ARG A 14 11.60 11.27 -2.25
N GLN A 15 10.31 11.03 -1.97
CA GLN A 15 9.22 11.23 -2.92
C GLN A 15 7.89 11.48 -2.19
N PRO A 16 6.98 12.29 -2.75
CA PRO A 16 5.68 12.54 -2.12
C PRO A 16 4.81 11.28 -2.07
N VAL A 17 3.99 11.16 -1.01
CA VAL A 17 2.90 10.18 -0.95
C VAL A 17 1.57 10.90 -1.19
N LEU A 18 0.89 10.55 -2.28
CA LEU A 18 -0.24 11.33 -2.81
C LEU A 18 -1.51 11.18 -1.96
N ASN A 19 -1.87 9.95 -1.56
CA ASN A 19 -3.12 9.64 -0.87
C ASN A 19 -3.05 9.75 0.66
N LYS A 20 -1.96 10.29 1.23
CA LYS A 20 -1.76 10.30 2.69
C LYS A 20 -2.90 10.98 3.46
N ALA A 21 -3.50 12.01 2.87
CA ALA A 21 -4.62 12.75 3.48
C ALA A 21 -5.92 11.94 3.55
N GLU A 22 -6.06 10.93 2.69
CA GLU A 22 -7.24 10.07 2.58
C GLU A 22 -7.21 8.92 3.60
N LEU A 23 -6.02 8.60 4.15
CA LEU A 23 -5.86 7.55 5.14
C LEU A 23 -6.43 7.94 6.50
N SER A 24 -7.33 7.11 7.02
CA SER A 24 -7.93 7.25 8.34
C SER A 24 -6.87 7.11 9.45
N PRO A 25 -7.13 7.64 10.67
CA PRO A 25 -6.22 7.46 11.80
C PRO A 25 -5.99 6.00 12.18
N GLU A 26 -6.92 5.10 11.87
CA GLU A 26 -6.78 3.66 12.13
C GLU A 26 -5.85 3.02 11.10
N GLN A 27 -6.06 3.30 9.81
CA GLN A 27 -5.18 2.83 8.73
C GLN A 27 -3.73 3.29 8.95
N ARG A 28 -3.52 4.56 9.34
CA ARG A 28 -2.17 5.10 9.63
C ARG A 28 -1.45 4.35 10.76
N ARG A 29 -2.20 3.83 11.73
CA ARG A 29 -1.69 3.07 12.89
C ARG A 29 -1.52 1.58 12.59
N LEU A 30 -1.98 1.09 11.42
CA LEU A 30 -1.77 -0.30 11.02
C LEU A 30 -0.28 -0.62 11.00
N SER A 31 0.07 -1.75 11.61
CA SER A 31 1.44 -2.23 11.70
C SER A 31 1.74 -3.28 10.65
N LEU A 32 2.83 -3.05 9.92
CA LEU A 32 3.34 -3.94 8.89
C LEU A 32 4.54 -4.71 9.44
N GLU A 33 4.52 -6.03 9.25
CA GLU A 33 5.50 -6.98 9.76
C GLU A 33 6.54 -7.39 8.71
N GLY A 34 6.26 -7.14 7.42
CA GLY A 34 7.19 -7.45 6.35
C GLY A 34 6.71 -7.04 4.96
N ILE A 35 7.41 -7.53 3.95
CA ILE A 35 7.10 -7.33 2.53
C ILE A 35 6.58 -8.65 1.97
N GLY A 36 5.49 -8.60 1.21
CA GLY A 36 4.88 -9.75 0.55
C GLY A 36 4.74 -9.53 -0.96
N ASN A 37 4.50 -10.61 -1.70
CA ASN A 37 4.11 -10.53 -3.09
C ASN A 37 2.64 -10.09 -3.17
N LEU A 38 2.31 -9.23 -4.14
CA LEU A 38 0.95 -8.74 -4.35
C LEU A 38 -0.12 -9.84 -4.38
N THR A 39 0.20 -11.03 -4.87
CA THR A 39 -0.75 -12.17 -4.95
C THR A 39 -0.86 -13.02 -3.68
N THR A 40 0.11 -12.93 -2.76
CA THR A 40 0.18 -13.81 -1.58
C THR A 40 0.37 -13.07 -0.26
N ALA A 41 0.48 -11.75 -0.30
CA ALA A 41 0.66 -10.93 0.88
C ALA A 41 -0.59 -10.96 1.76
N ASN A 42 -0.38 -10.99 3.08
CA ASN A 42 -1.46 -10.87 4.05
C ASN A 42 -1.63 -9.44 4.56
N CYS A 43 -2.64 -9.23 5.41
CA CYS A 43 -3.04 -7.90 5.90
C CYS A 43 -2.01 -7.20 6.79
N ARG A 44 -0.89 -7.86 7.12
CA ARG A 44 0.24 -7.28 7.85
C ARG A 44 1.49 -7.10 6.98
N GLN A 45 1.37 -7.27 5.66
CA GLN A 45 2.50 -7.14 4.74
C GLN A 45 2.29 -5.99 3.76
N LEU A 46 3.38 -5.31 3.45
CA LEU A 46 3.48 -4.33 2.37
C LEU A 46 3.68 -5.06 1.04
N SER A 47 2.95 -4.66 0.01
CA SER A 47 3.22 -5.04 -1.38
C SER A 47 3.49 -3.82 -2.25
N PHE A 48 3.88 -4.04 -3.50
CA PHE A 48 4.00 -2.97 -4.49
C PHE A 48 3.55 -3.47 -5.86
N LEU A 49 3.04 -2.55 -6.68
CA LEU A 49 2.74 -2.79 -8.09
C LEU A 49 3.78 -2.06 -8.95
N SER A 50 4.68 -2.82 -9.57
CA SER A 50 5.69 -2.27 -10.48
C SER A 50 5.41 -2.55 -11.96
N ASN A 51 4.45 -3.43 -12.26
CA ASN A 51 4.12 -3.83 -13.63
C ASN A 51 2.60 -3.97 -13.77
N SER A 52 2.04 -3.27 -14.76
CA SER A 52 0.60 -3.22 -15.05
C SER A 52 -0.01 -4.58 -15.37
N HIS A 53 0.78 -5.58 -15.75
CA HIS A 53 0.31 -6.96 -15.92
C HIS A 53 -0.31 -7.54 -14.64
N TYR A 54 0.07 -7.03 -13.46
CA TYR A 54 -0.46 -7.46 -12.17
C TYR A 54 -1.64 -6.60 -11.66
N LEU A 55 -2.21 -5.71 -12.48
CA LEU A 55 -3.39 -4.92 -12.11
C LEU A 55 -4.58 -5.80 -11.67
N SER A 56 -4.80 -6.94 -12.34
CA SER A 56 -5.83 -7.91 -11.93
C SER A 56 -5.55 -8.54 -10.56
N SER A 57 -4.29 -8.61 -10.15
CA SER A 57 -3.88 -9.08 -8.82
C SER A 57 -4.06 -8.00 -7.76
N LEU A 58 -3.94 -6.72 -8.12
CA LEU A 58 -4.17 -5.59 -7.21
C LEU A 58 -5.58 -5.61 -6.63
N ALA A 59 -6.59 -5.87 -7.47
CA ALA A 59 -7.99 -5.96 -7.04
C ALA A 59 -8.29 -7.09 -6.04
N ASN A 60 -7.43 -8.13 -5.99
CA ASN A 60 -7.63 -9.32 -5.16
C ASN A 60 -6.54 -9.47 -4.08
N THR A 61 -5.71 -8.45 -3.89
CA THR A 61 -4.64 -8.48 -2.88
C THR A 61 -5.23 -8.51 -1.48
N HIS A 62 -4.53 -9.20 -0.58
CA HIS A 62 -4.82 -9.17 0.85
C HIS A 62 -3.75 -8.39 1.62
N ALA A 63 -2.85 -7.68 0.92
CA ALA A 63 -1.82 -6.85 1.52
C ALA A 63 -2.43 -5.76 2.41
N GLY A 64 -1.79 -5.46 3.55
CA GLY A 64 -2.23 -4.38 4.43
C GLY A 64 -1.98 -2.98 3.85
N ALA A 65 -1.01 -2.87 2.93
CA ALA A 65 -0.75 -1.67 2.15
C ALA A 65 -0.11 -2.06 0.82
N VAL A 66 -0.38 -1.29 -0.23
CA VAL A 66 0.24 -1.45 -1.55
C VAL A 66 0.83 -0.13 -2.02
N LEU A 67 2.09 -0.13 -2.42
CA LEU A 67 2.70 1.00 -3.13
C LEU A 67 2.40 0.88 -4.62
N ILE A 68 1.77 1.91 -5.17
CA ILE A 68 1.40 1.99 -6.59
C ILE A 68 1.87 3.32 -7.17
N THR A 69 2.04 3.36 -8.48
CA THR A 69 2.24 4.61 -9.22
C THR A 69 0.92 5.38 -9.33
N GLU A 70 1.00 6.69 -9.51
CA GLU A 70 -0.17 7.57 -9.69
C GLU A 70 -1.09 7.10 -10.83
N GLU A 71 -0.49 6.61 -11.92
CA GLU A 71 -1.20 6.06 -13.09
C GLU A 71 -2.14 4.90 -12.76
N HIS A 72 -1.93 4.22 -11.62
CA HIS A 72 -2.70 3.06 -11.19
C HIS A 72 -3.56 3.32 -9.95
N HIS A 73 -3.74 4.59 -9.57
CA HIS A 73 -4.47 4.98 -8.37
C HIS A 73 -5.92 4.50 -8.37
N ASN A 74 -6.60 4.58 -9.52
CA ASN A 74 -8.03 4.26 -9.63
C ASN A 74 -8.30 2.75 -9.70
N GLU A 75 -7.25 1.94 -9.85
CA GLU A 75 -7.29 0.49 -9.93
C GLU A 75 -7.01 -0.16 -8.57
N ALA A 76 -6.63 0.62 -7.57
CA ALA A 76 -6.55 0.16 -6.19
C ALA A 76 -7.96 -0.21 -5.68
N PRO A 77 -8.10 -1.31 -4.91
CA PRO A 77 -9.37 -1.63 -4.28
C PRO A 77 -9.77 -0.49 -3.34
N ASN A 78 -10.97 0.05 -3.53
CA ASN A 78 -11.57 0.99 -2.59
C ASN A 78 -11.93 0.21 -1.32
N ASP A 79 -11.55 0.74 -0.16
CA ASP A 79 -12.01 0.23 1.14
C ASP A 79 -13.54 0.43 1.20
N THR A 80 -14.30 -0.66 1.02
CA THR A 80 -15.75 -0.70 1.27
C THR A 80 -16.06 -0.96 2.73
#